data_AF-A0A0X3WYK7-F1
#
_entry.id   AF-A0A0X3WYK7-F1
#
_cell.length_a   1.000
_cell.length_b   1.000
_cell.length_c   1.000
_cell.angle_alpha   90.00
_cell.angle_beta   90.00
_cell.angle_gamma   90.00
#
_symmetry.space_group_name_H-M   'P 1'
#
loop_
_entity.id
_entity.type
_entity.pdbx_description
1 polymer ?
#
loop_
_entity_poly.entity_id
_entity_poly.type
_entity_poly.pdbx_seq_one_letter_code
_entity_poly.pdbx_strand_id
1 'polypeptide(L)'
;MSFRTAQEFTASELGQRYPAVVRTWQAAWSEFTPYLAFPPEIRKVVFPTNLIESINARLRKTTRNRGHFPSEQAVLKVLYLAVRELIIPKASDINHVAAHWKKALNQFSLFLRVNCPEFCRVR
;
A
#
# COMPACT_ATOMS: atom_id res chain seq x y z
N MET A 1 9.68 -15.08 10.38
CA MET A 1 9.83 -16.09 9.31
C MET A 1 10.79 -15.54 8.28
N SER A 2 12.00 -16.09 8.19
CA SER A 2 12.97 -15.69 7.16
C SER A 2 13.18 -16.88 6.23
N PHE A 3 12.25 -17.07 5.28
CA PHE A 3 12.54 -17.88 4.09
C PHE A 3 13.49 -17.04 3.24
N ARG A 4 14.72 -17.49 3.10
CA ARG A 4 15.77 -16.75 2.37
C ARG A 4 15.53 -16.82 0.87
N THR A 5 14.73 -17.78 0.39
CA THR A 5 14.37 -17.95 -1.02
C THR A 5 12.94 -18.50 -1.21
N ALA A 6 12.34 -18.24 -2.37
CA ALA A 6 11.03 -18.82 -2.74
C ALA A 6 11.04 -20.37 -2.81
N GLN A 7 12.21 -20.97 -3.04
CA GLN A 7 12.39 -22.43 -3.07
C GLN A 7 12.23 -23.05 -1.69
N GLU A 8 12.73 -22.40 -0.63
CA GLU A 8 12.54 -22.86 0.75
C GLU A 8 11.06 -22.89 1.15
N PHE A 9 10.30 -21.85 0.76
CA PHE A 9 8.85 -21.85 0.98
C PHE A 9 8.15 -22.98 0.20
N THR A 10 8.55 -23.18 -1.06
CA THR A 10 8.00 -24.24 -1.93
C THR A 10 8.21 -25.63 -1.33
N ALA A 11 9.39 -25.90 -0.77
CA ALA A 11 9.74 -27.19 -0.18
C ALA A 11 9.10 -27.43 1.20
N SER A 12 8.64 -26.38 1.88
CA SER A 12 8.03 -26.47 3.21
C SER A 12 6.70 -27.23 3.22
N GLU A 13 6.28 -27.73 4.38
CA GLU A 13 4.97 -28.36 4.57
C GLU A 13 3.82 -27.45 4.10
N LEU A 14 3.92 -26.14 4.36
CA LEU A 14 2.94 -25.15 3.91
C LEU A 14 2.96 -24.97 2.39
N GLY A 15 4.13 -25.02 1.75
CA GLY A 15 4.27 -24.96 0.30
C GLY A 15 3.62 -26.16 -0.39
N GLN A 16 3.82 -27.36 0.17
CA GLN A 16 3.20 -28.59 -0.32
C GLN A 16 1.69 -28.60 -0.10
N ARG A 17 1.22 -28.07 1.05
CA ARG A 17 -0.21 -27.98 1.38
C ARG A 17 -0.96 -26.96 0.50
N TYR A 18 -0.30 -25.88 0.07
CA TYR A 18 -0.92 -24.79 -0.68
C TYR A 18 -0.21 -24.51 -2.03
N PRO A 19 -0.29 -25.44 -3.00
CA PRO A 19 0.42 -25.31 -4.28
C PRO A 19 -0.05 -24.12 -5.12
N ALA A 20 -1.30 -23.68 -4.96
CA ALA A 20 -1.79 -22.46 -5.63
C ALA A 20 -1.09 -21.19 -5.13
N VAL A 21 -0.84 -21.11 -3.82
CA VAL A 21 -0.11 -19.98 -3.20
C VAL A 21 1.34 -19.97 -3.67
N VAL A 22 1.97 -21.14 -3.77
CA VAL A 22 3.32 -21.28 -4.35
C VAL A 22 3.38 -20.74 -5.77
N ARG A 23 2.43 -21.12 -6.64
CA ARG A 23 2.39 -20.63 -8.03
C ARG A 23 2.27 -19.11 -8.10
N THR A 24 1.38 -18.51 -7.30
CA THR A 24 1.22 -17.05 -7.24
C THR A 24 2.51 -16.36 -6.79
N TRP A 25 3.15 -16.88 -5.74
CA TRP A 25 4.42 -16.33 -5.24
C TRP A 25 5.56 -16.46 -6.25
N GLN A 26 5.67 -17.60 -6.93
CA GLN A 26 6.68 -17.82 -7.96
C GLN A 26 6.49 -16.87 -9.15
N ALA A 27 5.24 -16.65 -9.59
CA ALA A 27 4.93 -15.72 -10.68
C ALA A 27 5.29 -14.28 -10.31
N ALA A 28 5.01 -13.86 -9.07
CA ALA A 28 5.28 -12.49 -8.60
C ALA A 28 6.70 -12.30 -8.02
N TRP A 29 7.53 -13.34 -7.95
CA TRP A 29 8.79 -13.30 -7.20
C TRP A 29 9.79 -12.28 -7.76
N SER A 30 9.86 -12.15 -9.08
CA SER A 30 10.72 -11.17 -9.76
C SER A 30 10.30 -9.73 -9.46
N GLU A 31 9.00 -9.47 -9.32
CA GLU A 31 8.44 -8.16 -8.97
C GLU A 31 8.59 -7.86 -7.46
N PHE A 32 8.55 -8.90 -6.62
CA PHE A 32 8.68 -8.76 -5.17
C PHE A 32 10.15 -8.61 -4.71
N THR A 33 11.11 -9.23 -5.39
CA THR A 33 12.52 -9.21 -4.96
C THR A 33 13.10 -7.79 -4.80
N PRO A 34 12.85 -6.82 -5.71
CA PRO A 34 13.27 -5.43 -5.54
C PRO A 34 12.79 -4.79 -4.23
N TYR A 35 11.60 -5.15 -3.74
CA TYR A 35 11.08 -4.63 -2.47
C TYR A 35 11.96 -5.02 -1.28
N LEU A 36 12.62 -6.18 -1.32
CA LEU A 36 13.51 -6.64 -0.25
C LEU A 36 14.80 -5.81 -0.14
N ALA A 37 15.19 -5.10 -1.21
CA ALA A 37 16.33 -4.20 -1.21
C ALA A 37 16.07 -2.90 -0.42
N PHE A 38 14.81 -2.57 -0.11
CA PHE A 38 14.50 -1.39 0.68
C PHE A 38 14.96 -1.52 2.15
N PRO A 39 15.52 -0.44 2.73
CA PRO A 39 15.79 -0.36 4.17
C PRO A 39 14.57 -0.73 5.02
N PRO A 40 14.77 -1.30 6.22
CA PRO A 40 13.67 -1.77 7.07
C PRO A 40 12.68 -0.66 7.44
N GLU A 41 13.12 0.60 7.58
CA GLU A 41 12.22 1.73 7.88
C GLU A 41 11.29 2.05 6.70
N ILE A 42 11.75 1.89 5.46
CA ILE A 42 10.91 2.05 4.26
C ILE A 42 9.92 0.89 4.16
N ARG A 43 10.39 -0.34 4.38
CA ARG A 43 9.54 -1.54 4.36
C ARG A 43 8.41 -1.47 5.40
N LYS A 44 8.65 -0.90 6.58
CA LYS A 44 7.60 -0.71 7.60
C LYS A 44 6.45 0.19 7.15
N VAL A 45 6.73 1.17 6.29
CA VAL A 45 5.71 2.09 5.76
C VAL A 45 4.97 1.47 4.58
N VAL A 46 5.67 0.68 3.75
CA VAL A 46 5.12 0.10 2.52
C VAL A 46 4.38 -1.22 2.75
N PHE A 47 4.86 -2.05 3.69
CA PHE A 47 4.28 -3.37 3.99
C PHE A 47 2.81 -3.35 4.40
N PRO A 48 2.35 -2.42 5.26
CA PRO A 48 0.97 -2.45 5.72
C PRO A 48 0.00 -2.18 4.58
N THR A 49 -1.00 -3.06 4.43
CA THR A 49 -2.09 -2.86 3.47
C THR A 49 -3.11 -1.83 3.96
N ASN A 50 -3.00 -1.35 5.20
CA ASN A 50 -3.94 -0.42 5.85
C ASN A 50 -4.30 0.78 4.96
N LEU A 51 -3.32 1.34 4.23
CA LEU A 51 -3.58 2.46 3.32
C LEU A 51 -4.54 2.05 2.21
N ILE A 52 -4.23 0.99 1.47
CA ILE A 52 -5.05 0.49 0.36
C ILE A 52 -6.41 -0.02 0.87
N GLU A 53 -6.42 -0.73 2.00
CA GLU A 53 -7.66 -1.22 2.62
C GLU A 53 -8.56 -0.06 3.08
N SER A 54 -8.01 0.99 3.66
CA SER A 54 -8.78 2.18 4.07
C SER A 54 -9.44 2.88 2.88
N ILE A 55 -8.72 2.99 1.75
CA ILE A 55 -9.25 3.54 0.50
C ILE A 55 -10.37 2.64 -0.02
N ASN A 56 -10.12 1.33 -0.15
CA ASN A 56 -11.11 0.35 -0.61
C ASN A 56 -12.37 0.33 0.25
N ALA A 57 -12.22 0.39 1.57
CA ALA A 57 -13.34 0.45 2.50
C ALA A 57 -14.20 1.70 2.28
N ARG A 58 -13.57 2.86 2.06
CA ARG A 58 -14.30 4.10 1.79
C ARG A 58 -14.99 4.06 0.42
N LEU A 59 -14.31 3.59 -0.62
CA LEU A 59 -14.92 3.45 -1.95
C LEU A 59 -16.13 2.52 -1.90
N ARG A 60 -16.01 1.36 -1.23
CA ARG A 60 -17.13 0.42 -1.01
C ARG A 60 -18.27 1.06 -0.21
N LYS A 61 -17.97 1.84 0.84
CA LYS A 61 -18.99 2.56 1.62
C LYS A 61 -19.76 3.57 0.77
N THR A 62 -19.06 4.30 -0.08
CA THR A 62 -19.62 5.31 -1.00
C THR A 62 -20.54 4.68 -2.05
N THR A 63 -20.23 3.47 -2.53
CA THR A 63 -21.01 2.80 -3.57
C THR A 63 -22.13 1.91 -3.02
N ARG A 64 -21.98 1.34 -1.81
CA ARG A 64 -22.92 0.38 -1.20
C ARG A 64 -24.37 0.87 -1.17
N ASN A 65 -24.61 2.17 -0.97
CA ASN A 65 -25.95 2.72 -0.81
C ASN A 65 -26.54 3.32 -2.10
N ARG A 66 -25.81 3.31 -3.23
CA ARG A 66 -26.20 4.04 -4.45
C ARG A 66 -26.91 3.21 -5.53
N GLY A 67 -27.08 1.89 -5.33
CA GLY A 67 -27.84 1.04 -6.26
C GLY A 67 -27.26 1.03 -7.68
N HIS A 68 -28.11 1.13 -8.70
CA HIS A 68 -27.69 1.21 -10.10
C HIS A 68 -27.29 2.64 -10.49
N PHE A 69 -26.18 2.79 -11.21
CA PHE A 69 -25.73 4.07 -11.71
C PHE A 69 -26.25 4.29 -13.15
N PRO A 70 -26.75 5.49 -13.47
CA PRO A 70 -27.34 5.77 -14.78
C PRO A 70 -26.33 5.82 -15.93
N SER A 71 -25.04 5.98 -15.64
CA SER A 71 -23.95 5.94 -16.62
C SER A 71 -22.60 5.69 -15.94
N GLU A 72 -21.59 5.27 -16.72
CA GLU A 72 -20.20 5.14 -16.25
C GLU A 72 -19.67 6.47 -15.70
N GLN A 73 -19.98 7.59 -16.35
CA GLN A 73 -19.57 8.92 -15.91
C GLN A 73 -20.13 9.29 -14.53
N ALA A 74 -21.36 8.84 -14.22
CA ALA A 74 -21.93 9.04 -12.90
C ALA A 74 -21.16 8.27 -11.81
N VAL A 75 -20.70 7.05 -12.11
CA VAL A 75 -19.84 6.25 -11.22
C VAL A 75 -18.51 6.95 -11.00
N LEU A 76 -17.83 7.36 -12.09
CA LEU A 76 -16.53 8.03 -12.03
C LEU A 76 -16.59 9.31 -11.21
N LYS A 77 -17.65 10.12 -11.36
CA LYS A 77 -17.84 11.33 -10.57
C LYS A 77 -17.97 11.02 -9.07
N VAL A 78 -18.70 9.98 -8.71
CA VAL A 78 -18.87 9.57 -7.31
C VAL A 78 -17.56 9.05 -6.70
N LEU A 79 -16.82 8.22 -7.44
CA LEU A 79 -15.50 7.73 -7.01
C LEU A 79 -14.50 8.88 -6.87
N TYR A 80 -14.48 9.80 -7.84
CA TYR A 80 -13.66 11.01 -7.80
C TYR A 80 -13.94 11.84 -6.54
N LEU A 81 -15.20 12.11 -6.24
CA LEU A 81 -15.57 12.87 -5.03
C LEU A 81 -15.11 12.17 -3.75
N ALA A 82 -15.27 10.84 -3.66
CA ALA A 82 -14.81 10.08 -2.51
C ALA A 82 -13.28 10.09 -2.34
N VAL A 83 -12.52 10.04 -3.43
CA VAL A 83 -11.06 10.18 -3.40
C VAL A 83 -10.65 11.61 -3.05
N ARG A 84 -11.33 12.62 -3.57
CA ARG A 84 -11.05 14.02 -3.24
C ARG A 84 -11.27 14.31 -1.75
N GLU A 85 -12.31 13.75 -1.14
CA GLU A 85 -12.54 13.83 0.31
C GLU A 85 -11.45 13.14 1.14
N LEU A 86 -10.76 12.12 0.59
CA LEU A 86 -9.63 11.47 1.25
C LEU A 86 -8.35 12.32 1.20
N ILE A 87 -8.11 12.99 0.06
CA ILE A 87 -6.90 13.79 -0.18
C ILE A 87 -6.96 15.14 0.55
N ILE A 88 -8.16 15.70 0.73
CA ILE A 88 -8.39 16.96 1.46
C ILE A 88 -9.00 16.60 2.83
N PRO A 89 -8.20 16.15 3.79
CA PRO A 89 -8.69 15.79 5.12
C PRO A 89 -9.33 16.99 5.79
N LYS A 90 -10.35 16.74 6.61
CA LYS A 90 -10.89 17.76 7.51
C LYS A 90 -9.81 18.16 8.52
N ALA A 91 -9.93 19.36 9.10
CA ALA A 91 -8.96 19.87 10.07
C ALA A 91 -8.65 18.90 11.24
N SER A 92 -9.60 18.04 11.61
CA SER A 92 -9.44 16.98 12.62
C SER A 92 -8.44 15.88 12.23
N ASP A 93 -8.23 15.65 10.93
CA ASP A 93 -7.52 14.50 10.39
C ASP A 93 -6.11 14.87 9.90
N ILE A 94 -5.76 16.17 9.90
CA ILE A 94 -4.46 16.71 9.43
C ILE A 94 -3.27 16.11 10.18
N ASN A 95 -3.45 15.71 11.45
CA ASN A 95 -2.37 15.21 12.30
C ASN A 95 -2.11 13.69 12.17
N HIS A 96 -2.80 12.97 11.27
CA HIS A 96 -2.68 11.52 11.15
C HIS A 96 -1.59 11.11 10.13
N VAL A 97 -0.34 11.48 10.39
CA VAL A 97 0.80 11.00 9.60
C VAL A 97 1.07 9.53 9.93
N ALA A 98 1.32 8.71 8.90
CA ALA A 98 1.65 7.31 9.08
C ALA A 98 2.80 7.12 10.09
N ALA A 99 2.63 6.18 11.02
CA ALA A 99 3.68 5.84 11.97
C ALA A 99 4.99 5.54 11.23
N HIS A 100 6.11 5.99 11.79
CA HIS A 100 7.46 5.84 11.22
C HIS A 100 7.75 6.62 9.93
N TRP A 101 6.80 7.40 9.38
CA TRP A 101 7.01 8.18 8.15
C TRP A 101 8.26 9.06 8.16
N LYS A 102 8.51 9.79 9.26
CA LYS A 102 9.71 10.64 9.39
C LYS A 102 11.02 9.85 9.28
N LYS A 103 11.07 8.65 9.88
CA LYS A 103 12.26 7.77 9.80
C LYS A 103 12.41 7.20 8.40
N ALA A 104 11.31 6.81 7.77
CA ALA A 104 11.31 6.34 6.39
C ALA A 104 11.76 7.44 5.41
N LEU A 105 11.32 8.69 5.59
CA LEU A 105 11.72 9.82 4.76
C LEU A 105 13.23 10.06 4.80
N ASN A 106 13.84 10.02 5.98
CA ASN A 106 15.29 10.10 6.12
C ASN A 106 16.01 8.92 5.45
N GLN A 107 15.41 7.73 5.42
CA GLN A 107 15.98 6.60 4.71
C GLN A 107 15.78 6.71 3.19
N PHE A 108 14.68 7.30 2.73
CA PHE A 108 14.43 7.55 1.31
C PHE A 108 15.44 8.53 0.72
N SER A 109 15.79 9.61 1.45
CA SER A 109 16.78 10.58 0.98
C SER A 109 18.17 9.95 0.82
N LEU A 110 18.57 9.06 1.73
CA LEU A 110 19.82 8.31 1.65
C LEU A 110 19.80 7.25 0.55
N PHE A 111 18.72 6.47 0.46
CA PHE A 111 18.61 5.33 -0.44
C PHE A 111 18.42 5.75 -1.91
N LEU A 112 17.56 6.73 -2.17
CA LEU A 112 17.25 7.20 -3.54
C LEU A 112 18.13 8.37 -3.98
N ARG A 113 18.95 8.94 -3.09
CA ARG A 113 19.73 10.18 -3.32
C ARG A 113 18.87 11.36 -3.85
N VAL A 114 17.56 11.32 -3.60
CA VAL A 114 16.62 12.37 -3.98
C VAL A 114 16.57 13.38 -2.83
N ASN A 115 17.07 14.59 -3.08
CA ASN A 115 16.85 15.73 -2.19
C ASN A 115 15.40 16.21 -2.40
N CYS A 116 14.53 15.98 -1.42
CA CYS A 116 13.14 16.41 -1.47
C CYS A 116 12.86 17.49 -0.41
N PRO A 117 13.17 18.77 -0.68
CA PRO A 117 13.10 19.85 0.31
C PRO A 117 11.66 20.24 0.70
N GLU A 118 10.65 19.89 -0.09
CA GLU A 118 9.25 20.31 0.17
C GLU A 118 8.50 19.38 1.14
N PHE A 119 8.82 18.08 1.15
CA PHE A 119 8.12 17.11 2.01
C PHE A 119 8.48 17.19 3.49
N CYS A 120 9.64 17.79 3.83
CA CYS A 120 10.04 18.02 5.22
C CYS A 120 9.18 19.09 5.95
N ARG A 121 8.30 19.82 5.25
CA ARG A 121 7.45 20.88 5.84
C ARG A 121 6.05 20.42 6.24
N VAL A 122 5.66 19.19 5.93
CA VAL A 122 4.37 18.67 6.39
C VAL A 122 4.54 18.26 7.86
N ARG A 123 4.22 19.22 8.75
CA ARG A 123 4.16 19.04 10.21
C ARG A 123 2.83 18.42 10.60
#